data_AF-A0A3N4JQZ4-F1
#
_entry.id   AF-A0A3N4JQZ4-F1
#
_cell.length_a   1.000
_cell.length_b   1.000
_cell.length_c   1.000
_cell.angle_alpha   90.00
_cell.angle_beta   90.00
_cell.angle_gamma   90.00
#
_symmetry.space_group_name_H-M   'P 1'
#
loop_
_entity.id
_entity.type
_entity.pdbx_description
1 polymer ?
#
loop_
_entity_poly.entity_id
_entity_poly.type
_entity_poly.pdbx_seq_one_letter_code
_entity_poly.pdbx_strand_id
1 'polypeptide(L)'
;MMLQKLLLGVISLLITPVISQNFTAIWGPSTDKTQFYTSTSWENFTASHTTIEASGYILDDLEITTFGNESIFYGIFRTGTSPSALYASTSFTQFTSKWDEYEKSGFLMHDFETYETGGTIHYAGVFHKLAGKQLRYFTTDKLNAIHAREEAVTNGYQTQDFETYLVNGTRWFAGVFRQGGKGEERAWISTDFNEFMQMWREFRNSGLRLWDYEEYVDNGANVYAGFFRAGNETRKYDKMFGGDAEMFASMRHGLEKKGMAVDDFEVKESSCPATCLNQVSDPAAKEAYTYFLPETALHCEGLPGTCNGTGQVVYSQPTYDEEGSRFLKLDIINEISQLFTLPFKNNKVKHNGWLYIPKLWHNAIDYFTEGFNGFDVHAAAPGKVIFVGWDNYAGNTIVISHGQDKYRTIYMHMRNGAETDCKAAETRTLPWMRQVVKEVPEFLPALSNYTLYLSGTACNSTSPSINHWGGKNDTITVAPGDVVKRGQRLGVAGSTGPGGCACLTGWGGLAANHLHIFFAKKSVEGKWFYFDPYGIYAPPECYPTRNDVSVPLTETPCARYPSGWKGGKPGFA
;
A
#
# COMPACT_ATOMS: atom_id res chain seq x y z
N MET A 1 16.86 -14.24 37.47
CA MET A 1 15.88 -13.16 37.22
C MET A 1 16.16 -12.57 35.85
N MET A 2 15.70 -13.25 34.79
CA MET A 2 15.70 -12.73 33.42
C MET A 2 14.25 -12.42 33.10
N LEU A 3 13.87 -11.15 33.27
CA LEU A 3 12.60 -10.63 32.77
C LEU A 3 12.86 -10.23 31.32
N GLN A 4 12.59 -11.15 30.41
CA GLN A 4 12.55 -10.87 28.98
C GLN A 4 11.38 -9.92 28.76
N LYS A 5 11.66 -8.68 28.35
CA LYS A 5 10.64 -7.71 27.95
C LYS A 5 9.82 -8.36 26.83
N LEU A 6 8.59 -8.77 27.12
CA LEU A 6 7.56 -8.99 26.11
C LEU A 6 7.39 -7.65 25.39
N LEU A 7 7.97 -7.53 24.21
CA LEU A 7 7.55 -6.52 23.26
C LEU A 7 6.17 -6.96 22.77
N LEU A 8 5.14 -6.24 23.21
CA LEU A 8 3.90 -6.11 22.46
C LEU A 8 4.26 -5.61 21.06
N GLY A 9 3.61 -6.17 20.02
CA GLY A 9 3.80 -5.77 18.64
C GLY A 9 5.00 -6.45 17.96
N VAL A 10 5.03 -7.77 17.91
CA VAL A 10 5.91 -8.45 16.95
C VAL A 10 5.12 -8.67 15.66
N ILE A 11 5.03 -7.59 14.88
CA ILE A 11 5.07 -7.76 13.42
C ILE A 11 6.47 -8.31 13.13
N SER A 12 6.63 -9.63 13.09
CA SER A 12 7.74 -10.22 12.36
C SER A 12 7.38 -10.19 10.88
N LEU A 13 7.37 -9.01 10.26
CA LEU A 13 7.37 -8.88 8.80
C LEU A 13 8.77 -9.20 8.25
N LEU A 14 9.34 -10.34 8.61
CA LEU A 14 10.66 -10.77 8.12
C LEU A 14 10.70 -12.27 7.84
N ILE A 15 9.67 -12.77 7.17
CA ILE A 15 9.87 -13.71 6.07
C ILE A 15 8.96 -13.17 4.96
N THR A 16 9.50 -12.34 4.06
CA THR A 16 8.80 -12.10 2.79
C THR A 16 8.69 -13.46 2.12
N PRO A 17 7.49 -14.00 1.88
CA PRO A 17 7.40 -15.04 0.88
C PRO A 17 7.88 -14.44 -0.45
N VAL A 18 8.42 -15.28 -1.30
CA VAL A 18 8.80 -14.97 -2.69
C VAL A 18 7.55 -14.62 -3.54
N ILE A 19 6.39 -14.44 -2.91
CA ILE A 19 5.06 -14.42 -3.51
C ILE A 19 4.31 -13.16 -3.06
N SER A 20 3.67 -12.48 -4.00
CA SER A 20 2.83 -11.31 -3.74
C SER A 20 1.45 -11.76 -3.26
N GLN A 21 0.95 -11.12 -2.20
CA GLN A 21 -0.35 -11.45 -1.59
C GLN A 21 -1.33 -10.28 -1.71
N ASN A 22 -2.62 -10.60 -1.80
CA ASN A 22 -3.71 -9.68 -1.55
C ASN A 22 -4.62 -10.27 -0.47
N PHE A 23 -4.94 -9.43 0.52
CA PHE A 23 -5.84 -9.75 1.61
C PHE A 23 -7.21 -9.19 1.30
N THR A 24 -8.28 -9.83 1.77
CA THR A 24 -9.63 -9.26 1.87
C THR A 24 -10.14 -9.57 3.26
N ALA A 25 -10.45 -8.58 4.10
CA ALA A 25 -10.88 -8.86 5.46
C ALA A 25 -12.20 -8.18 5.81
N ILE A 26 -13.03 -8.90 6.56
CA ILE A 26 -14.26 -8.43 7.18
C ILE A 26 -13.93 -7.89 8.56
N TRP A 27 -14.46 -6.71 8.89
CA TRP A 27 -14.18 -6.04 10.15
C TRP A 27 -15.46 -5.77 10.93
N GLY A 28 -15.52 -6.25 12.16
CA GLY A 28 -16.63 -6.05 13.09
C GLY A 28 -16.22 -5.25 14.32
N PRO A 29 -17.12 -4.48 14.95
CA PRO A 29 -16.84 -3.87 16.25
C PRO A 29 -16.58 -4.93 17.31
N SER A 30 -15.46 -4.79 18.01
CA SER A 30 -15.03 -5.70 19.06
C SER A 30 -14.28 -4.95 20.16
N THR A 31 -14.41 -5.45 21.39
CA THR A 31 -13.58 -5.03 22.53
C THR A 31 -12.36 -5.92 22.72
N ASP A 32 -12.26 -7.01 21.96
CA ASP A 32 -11.20 -7.98 22.09
C ASP A 32 -9.92 -7.41 21.48
N LYS A 33 -8.79 -7.68 22.14
CA LYS A 33 -7.49 -7.45 21.50
C LYS A 33 -7.18 -8.63 20.60
N THR A 34 -6.58 -8.32 19.47
CA THR A 34 -6.21 -9.27 18.42
C THR A 34 -4.69 -9.39 18.31
N GLN A 35 -4.18 -10.57 17.99
CA GLN A 35 -2.81 -10.78 17.49
C GLN A 35 -2.87 -11.39 16.09
N PHE A 36 -1.83 -11.17 15.30
CA PHE A 36 -1.65 -11.78 13.99
C PHE A 36 -0.37 -12.59 14.02
N TYR A 37 -0.41 -13.81 13.51
CA TYR A 37 0.79 -14.61 13.34
C TYR A 37 0.78 -15.26 11.96
N THR A 38 1.94 -15.31 11.31
CA THR A 38 2.11 -15.98 10.02
C THR A 38 3.36 -16.85 10.02
N SER A 39 3.31 -17.98 9.31
CA SER A 39 4.44 -18.90 9.18
C SER A 39 4.32 -19.69 7.88
N THR A 40 5.45 -20.07 7.29
CA THR A 40 5.51 -21.01 6.16
C THR A 40 5.69 -22.47 6.61
N SER A 41 5.68 -22.72 7.92
CA SER A 41 5.81 -24.04 8.54
C SER A 41 4.67 -24.28 9.51
N TRP A 42 3.96 -25.40 9.31
CA TRP A 42 2.91 -25.87 10.21
C TRP A 42 3.44 -26.11 11.63
N GLU A 43 4.65 -26.67 11.76
CA GLU A 43 5.29 -26.90 13.06
C GLU A 43 5.53 -25.57 13.80
N ASN A 44 6.07 -24.57 13.12
CA ASN A 44 6.30 -23.25 13.71
C ASN A 44 4.98 -22.54 14.03
N PHE A 45 3.95 -22.71 13.19
CA PHE A 45 2.62 -22.17 13.42
C PHE A 45 1.99 -22.78 14.68
N THR A 46 1.97 -24.11 14.80
CA THR A 46 1.41 -24.81 15.97
C THR A 46 2.19 -24.55 17.26
N ALA A 47 3.52 -24.37 17.20
CA ALA A 47 4.32 -23.95 18.33
C ALA A 47 3.99 -22.52 18.78
N SER A 48 3.79 -21.61 17.82
CA SER A 48 3.42 -20.22 18.11
C SER A 48 1.99 -20.11 18.60
N HIS A 49 1.06 -20.90 18.06
CA HIS A 49 -0.30 -21.07 18.57
C HIS A 49 -0.28 -21.36 20.07
N THR A 50 0.45 -22.39 20.50
CA THR A 50 0.58 -22.76 21.92
C THR A 50 1.17 -21.62 22.76
N THR A 51 2.14 -20.89 22.21
CA THR A 51 2.79 -19.77 22.90
C THR A 51 1.85 -18.57 23.07
N ILE A 52 1.10 -18.24 22.03
CA ILE A 52 0.11 -17.15 22.02
C ILE A 52 -1.07 -17.50 22.94
N GLU A 53 -1.52 -18.75 22.94
CA GLU A 53 -2.54 -19.25 23.86
C GLU A 53 -2.16 -19.08 25.32
N ALA A 54 -0.92 -19.45 25.67
CA ALA A 54 -0.38 -19.26 27.01
C ALA A 54 -0.33 -17.77 27.44
N SER A 55 -0.42 -16.83 26.50
CA SER A 55 -0.47 -15.39 26.76
C SER A 55 -1.89 -14.81 26.90
N GLY A 56 -2.92 -15.66 26.89
CA GLY A 56 -4.32 -15.25 27.11
C GLY A 56 -5.06 -14.85 25.83
N TYR A 57 -4.67 -15.44 24.70
CA TYR A 57 -5.39 -15.32 23.43
C TYR A 57 -5.83 -16.71 22.98
N ILE A 58 -6.76 -16.81 22.03
CA ILE A 58 -7.16 -18.06 21.38
C ILE A 58 -7.14 -17.83 19.87
N LEU A 59 -6.75 -18.85 19.09
CA LEU A 59 -6.86 -18.80 17.63
C LEU A 59 -8.33 -18.74 17.28
N ASP A 60 -8.75 -17.64 16.68
CA ASP A 60 -10.12 -17.39 16.30
C ASP A 60 -10.37 -17.82 14.86
N ASP A 61 -9.39 -17.58 14.00
CA ASP A 61 -9.48 -17.71 12.55
C ASP A 61 -8.08 -18.05 12.00
N LEU A 62 -8.04 -19.03 11.11
CA LEU A 62 -6.89 -19.63 10.46
C LEU A 62 -7.11 -19.57 8.95
N GLU A 63 -6.18 -18.95 8.24
CA GLU A 63 -6.17 -18.98 6.77
C GLU A 63 -4.96 -19.74 6.28
N ILE A 64 -5.15 -20.58 5.26
CA ILE A 64 -4.05 -21.32 4.64
C ILE A 64 -4.02 -21.15 3.13
N THR A 65 -3.09 -20.34 2.65
CA THR A 65 -2.87 -20.20 1.20
C THR A 65 -1.68 -21.02 0.72
N THR A 66 -1.91 -21.82 -0.32
CA THR A 66 -0.85 -22.53 -1.05
C THR A 66 -0.44 -21.77 -2.30
N PHE A 67 0.86 -21.48 -2.42
CA PHE A 67 1.49 -20.86 -3.58
C PHE A 67 2.54 -21.81 -4.16
N GLY A 68 2.23 -22.42 -5.31
CA GLY A 68 3.06 -23.48 -5.87
C GLY A 68 3.14 -24.67 -4.91
N ASN A 69 4.32 -24.91 -4.32
CA ASN A 69 4.55 -26.00 -3.35
C ASN A 69 4.69 -25.52 -1.90
N GLU A 70 4.56 -24.21 -1.65
CA GLU A 70 4.70 -23.62 -0.32
C GLU A 70 3.33 -23.22 0.21
N SER A 71 3.03 -23.61 1.45
CA SER A 71 1.83 -23.15 2.16
C SER A 71 2.21 -22.10 3.19
N ILE A 72 1.38 -21.08 3.33
CA ILE A 72 1.51 -20.03 4.32
C ILE A 72 0.29 -20.07 5.22
N PHE A 73 0.54 -20.18 6.52
CA PHE A 73 -0.47 -20.25 7.57
C PHE A 73 -0.58 -18.87 8.20
N TYR A 74 -1.78 -18.30 8.26
CA TYR A 74 -2.06 -17.05 8.94
C TYR A 74 -3.05 -17.32 10.06
N GLY A 75 -2.83 -16.71 11.22
CA GLY A 75 -3.70 -16.88 12.38
C GLY A 75 -4.06 -15.55 12.97
N ILE A 76 -5.36 -15.36 13.18
CA ILE A 76 -5.90 -14.27 13.97
C ILE A 76 -6.26 -14.81 15.34
N PHE A 77 -5.62 -14.25 16.35
CA PHE A 77 -5.85 -14.65 17.73
C PHE A 77 -6.61 -13.55 18.46
N ARG A 78 -7.64 -13.88 19.24
CA ARG A 78 -8.39 -12.92 20.05
C ARG A 78 -8.20 -13.16 21.53
N THR A 79 -8.38 -12.12 22.34
CA THR A 79 -8.28 -12.25 23.80
C THR A 79 -9.26 -13.30 24.31
N GLY A 80 -8.76 -14.31 25.00
CA GLY A 80 -9.56 -15.44 25.42
C GLY A 80 -8.73 -16.48 26.16
N THR A 81 -9.37 -17.24 27.05
CA THR A 81 -8.72 -18.35 27.78
C THR A 81 -9.55 -19.63 27.74
N SER A 82 -10.58 -19.67 26.90
CA SER A 82 -11.34 -20.89 26.65
C SER A 82 -10.40 -21.93 26.03
N PRO A 83 -10.47 -23.21 26.44
CA PRO A 83 -9.66 -24.23 25.80
C PRO A 83 -9.94 -24.30 24.29
N SER A 84 -8.89 -24.25 23.49
CA SER A 84 -8.93 -24.47 22.04
C SER A 84 -8.01 -25.62 21.64
N ALA A 85 -8.20 -26.12 20.42
CA ALA A 85 -7.38 -27.15 19.81
C ALA A 85 -7.21 -26.86 18.32
N LEU A 86 -6.06 -27.23 17.79
CA LEU A 86 -5.73 -27.14 16.37
C LEU A 86 -5.31 -28.53 15.89
N TYR A 87 -5.90 -29.01 14.80
CA TYR A 87 -5.59 -30.32 14.25
C TYR A 87 -5.57 -30.29 12.74
N ALA A 88 -4.59 -30.99 12.14
CA ALA A 88 -4.56 -31.22 10.70
C ALA A 88 -4.22 -32.67 10.35
N SER A 89 -4.75 -33.15 9.22
CA SER A 89 -4.46 -34.48 8.67
C SER A 89 -4.59 -34.50 7.15
N THR A 90 -3.82 -35.39 6.48
CA THR A 90 -3.97 -35.67 5.04
C THR A 90 -5.05 -36.70 4.75
N SER A 91 -5.64 -37.33 5.77
CA SER A 91 -6.72 -38.29 5.63
C SER A 91 -8.02 -37.67 6.11
N PHE A 92 -8.97 -37.47 5.20
CA PHE A 92 -10.30 -36.95 5.54
C PHE A 92 -10.97 -37.79 6.65
N THR A 93 -10.88 -39.13 6.55
CA THR A 93 -11.43 -40.04 7.56
C THR A 93 -10.78 -39.86 8.94
N GLN A 94 -9.46 -39.66 9.00
CA GLN A 94 -8.78 -39.40 10.27
C GLN A 94 -9.18 -38.03 10.83
N PHE A 95 -9.27 -37.02 9.97
CA PHE A 95 -9.73 -35.69 10.32
C PHE A 95 -11.14 -35.71 10.93
N THR A 96 -12.11 -36.31 10.25
CA THR A 96 -13.49 -36.41 10.75
C THR A 96 -13.58 -37.27 12.01
N SER A 97 -12.74 -38.30 12.15
CA SER A 97 -12.69 -39.10 13.38
C SER A 97 -12.16 -38.29 14.56
N LYS A 98 -11.15 -37.43 14.33
CA LYS A 98 -10.62 -36.55 15.37
C LYS A 98 -11.61 -35.45 15.72
N TRP A 99 -12.32 -34.90 14.74
CA TRP A 99 -13.45 -34.00 14.94
C TRP A 99 -14.50 -34.66 15.85
N ASP A 100 -14.92 -35.90 15.59
CA ASP A 100 -15.89 -36.61 16.44
C ASP A 100 -15.40 -36.79 17.89
N GLU A 101 -14.10 -36.99 18.10
CA GLU A 101 -13.49 -37.07 19.43
C GLU A 101 -13.56 -35.71 20.16
N TYR A 102 -13.29 -34.62 19.43
CA TYR A 102 -13.41 -33.26 19.95
C TYR A 102 -14.85 -32.90 20.32
N GLU A 103 -15.82 -33.21 19.46
CA GLU A 103 -17.24 -32.98 19.77
C GLU A 103 -17.70 -33.71 21.04
N LYS A 104 -17.30 -34.98 21.20
CA LYS A 104 -17.59 -35.76 22.42
C LYS A 104 -16.96 -35.14 23.67
N SER A 105 -15.88 -34.39 23.50
CA SER A 105 -15.16 -33.68 24.56
C SER A 105 -15.65 -32.24 24.76
N GLY A 106 -16.68 -31.82 24.04
CA GLY A 106 -17.28 -30.48 24.11
C GLY A 106 -16.53 -29.41 23.31
N PHE A 107 -15.64 -29.81 22.40
CA PHE A 107 -15.01 -28.91 21.44
C PHE A 107 -15.84 -28.89 20.16
N LEU A 108 -16.21 -27.69 19.70
CA LEU A 108 -16.92 -27.47 18.44
C LEU A 108 -15.94 -26.84 17.43
N MET A 109 -16.11 -27.14 16.15
CA MET A 109 -15.36 -26.50 15.09
C MET A 109 -15.69 -25.01 15.10
N HIS A 110 -14.64 -24.20 15.06
CA HIS A 110 -14.73 -22.76 14.91
C HIS A 110 -14.49 -22.36 13.47
N ASP A 111 -13.53 -23.02 12.82
CA ASP A 111 -13.00 -22.64 11.53
C ASP A 111 -12.29 -23.86 10.89
N PHE A 112 -12.51 -24.08 9.59
CA PHE A 112 -12.14 -25.27 8.84
C PHE A 112 -11.46 -24.90 7.54
N GLU A 113 -10.22 -25.34 7.42
CA GLU A 113 -9.35 -24.99 6.29
C GLU A 113 -8.92 -26.22 5.51
N THR A 114 -8.62 -26.01 4.23
CA THR A 114 -7.91 -27.00 3.43
C THR A 114 -6.73 -26.40 2.70
N TYR A 115 -5.69 -27.21 2.49
CA TYR A 115 -4.51 -26.77 1.75
C TYR A 115 -3.84 -27.93 1.05
N GLU A 116 -3.13 -27.66 -0.04
CA GLU A 116 -2.38 -28.67 -0.77
C GLU A 116 -0.88 -28.50 -0.53
N THR A 117 -0.15 -29.59 -0.28
CA THR A 117 1.32 -29.54 -0.25
C THR A 117 1.86 -30.77 -0.93
N GLY A 118 2.68 -30.57 -1.97
CA GLY A 118 3.27 -31.66 -2.75
C GLY A 118 2.21 -32.58 -3.39
N GLY A 119 1.09 -32.04 -3.87
CA GLY A 119 0.01 -32.82 -4.48
C GLY A 119 -0.88 -33.58 -3.49
N THR A 120 -0.71 -33.36 -2.18
CA THR A 120 -1.53 -33.98 -1.14
C THR A 120 -2.38 -32.93 -0.46
N ILE A 121 -3.70 -33.16 -0.41
CA ILE A 121 -4.61 -32.31 0.36
C ILE A 121 -4.47 -32.59 1.87
N HIS A 122 -4.51 -31.51 2.64
CA HIS A 122 -4.58 -31.49 4.08
C HIS A 122 -5.89 -30.84 4.50
N TYR A 123 -6.45 -31.33 5.59
CA TYR A 123 -7.63 -30.79 6.26
C TYR A 123 -7.17 -30.26 7.61
N ALA A 124 -7.44 -29.00 7.91
CA ALA A 124 -7.12 -28.36 9.17
C ALA A 124 -8.40 -27.84 9.84
N GLY A 125 -8.38 -27.77 11.17
CA GLY A 125 -9.52 -27.26 11.92
C GLY A 125 -9.10 -26.63 13.24
N VAL A 126 -9.70 -25.47 13.51
CA VAL A 126 -9.64 -24.77 14.79
C VAL A 126 -10.88 -25.15 15.59
N PHE A 127 -10.69 -25.64 16.80
CA PHE A 127 -11.78 -26.11 17.66
C PHE A 127 -11.79 -25.36 18.98
N HIS A 128 -12.96 -24.91 19.42
CA HIS A 128 -13.13 -24.22 20.70
C HIS A 128 -14.03 -25.01 21.63
N LYS A 129 -13.74 -25.00 22.93
CA LYS A 129 -14.62 -25.58 23.93
C LYS A 129 -15.86 -24.72 24.13
N LEU A 130 -16.99 -25.14 23.56
CA LEU A 130 -18.22 -24.38 23.49
C LEU A 130 -19.43 -25.23 23.89
N ALA A 131 -20.48 -24.58 24.40
CA ALA A 131 -21.74 -25.25 24.67
C ALA A 131 -22.58 -25.37 23.38
N GLY A 132 -23.39 -26.42 23.28
CA GLY A 132 -24.33 -26.63 22.18
C GLY A 132 -23.95 -27.82 21.30
N LYS A 133 -24.55 -27.86 20.12
CA LYS A 133 -24.29 -28.86 19.07
C LYS A 133 -23.84 -28.15 17.81
N GLN A 134 -23.24 -28.91 16.91
CA GLN A 134 -22.97 -28.46 15.56
C GLN A 134 -23.46 -29.48 14.52
N LEU A 135 -23.68 -28.98 13.31
CA LEU A 135 -23.84 -29.79 12.10
C LEU A 135 -22.66 -29.49 11.20
N ARG A 136 -22.26 -30.49 10.42
CA ARG A 136 -21.27 -30.35 9.37
C ARG A 136 -21.79 -30.99 8.09
N TYR A 137 -21.45 -30.40 6.97
CA TYR A 137 -21.88 -30.87 5.65
C TYR A 137 -20.74 -30.80 4.65
N PHE A 138 -20.66 -31.78 3.74
CA PHE A 138 -19.65 -31.85 2.68
C PHE A 138 -20.31 -32.34 1.40
N THR A 139 -20.16 -31.61 0.30
CA THR A 139 -20.75 -31.98 -1.00
C THR A 139 -19.94 -31.46 -2.16
N THR A 140 -20.11 -32.08 -3.33
CA THR A 140 -19.59 -31.56 -4.60
C THR A 140 -20.64 -30.77 -5.40
N ASP A 141 -21.88 -30.73 -4.91
CA ASP A 141 -22.99 -30.03 -5.56
C ASP A 141 -23.29 -28.70 -4.85
N LYS A 142 -23.11 -27.60 -5.58
CA LYS A 142 -23.32 -26.24 -5.06
C LYS A 142 -24.76 -26.00 -4.57
N LEU A 143 -25.77 -26.54 -5.24
CA LEU A 143 -27.16 -26.36 -4.83
C LEU A 143 -27.43 -27.12 -3.54
N ASN A 144 -26.87 -28.32 -3.39
CA ASN A 144 -26.96 -29.07 -2.14
C ASN A 144 -26.26 -28.36 -0.98
N ALA A 145 -25.16 -27.64 -1.22
CA ALA A 145 -24.53 -26.81 -0.19
C ALA A 145 -25.48 -25.69 0.30
N ILE A 146 -26.16 -25.01 -0.62
CA ILE A 146 -27.16 -23.98 -0.30
C ILE A 146 -28.35 -24.60 0.46
N HIS A 147 -28.89 -25.73 -0.01
CA HIS A 147 -30.00 -26.41 0.65
C HIS A 147 -29.62 -26.91 2.05
N ALA A 148 -28.41 -27.44 2.24
CA ALA A 148 -27.93 -27.89 3.55
C ALA A 148 -27.86 -26.73 4.55
N ARG A 149 -27.42 -25.54 4.09
CA ARG A 149 -27.49 -24.31 4.89
C ARG A 149 -28.93 -23.96 5.25
N GLU A 150 -29.83 -23.90 4.27
CA GLU A 150 -31.24 -23.56 4.50
C GLU A 150 -31.90 -24.53 5.49
N GLU A 151 -31.60 -25.82 5.38
CA GLU A 151 -32.05 -26.85 6.31
C GLU A 151 -31.47 -26.62 7.72
N ALA A 152 -30.16 -26.37 7.84
CA ALA A 152 -29.52 -26.09 9.13
C ALA A 152 -30.15 -24.87 9.82
N VAL A 153 -30.34 -23.77 9.07
CA VAL A 153 -30.98 -22.54 9.55
C VAL A 153 -32.42 -22.79 10.00
N THR A 154 -33.20 -23.53 9.21
CA THR A 154 -34.57 -23.91 9.56
C THR A 154 -34.64 -24.74 10.84
N ASN A 155 -33.59 -25.52 11.13
CA ASN A 155 -33.46 -26.34 12.33
C ASN A 155 -32.80 -25.61 13.53
N GLY A 156 -32.64 -24.28 13.46
CA GLY A 156 -32.13 -23.46 14.56
C GLY A 156 -30.60 -23.47 14.72
N TYR A 157 -29.89 -23.72 13.62
CA TYR A 157 -28.44 -23.54 13.51
C TYR A 157 -28.11 -22.24 12.76
N GLN A 158 -26.88 -21.78 12.89
CA GLN A 158 -26.33 -20.63 12.16
C GLN A 158 -25.00 -21.01 11.51
N THR A 159 -24.69 -20.44 10.35
CA THR A 159 -23.37 -20.62 9.73
C THR A 159 -22.31 -20.10 10.69
N GLN A 160 -21.37 -20.98 11.01
CA GLN A 160 -20.16 -20.63 11.74
C GLN A 160 -19.05 -20.29 10.75
N ASP A 161 -18.91 -21.12 9.72
CA ASP A 161 -17.81 -21.12 8.75
C ASP A 161 -18.28 -21.94 7.51
N PHE A 162 -17.81 -21.55 6.33
CA PHE A 162 -18.07 -22.21 5.06
C PHE A 162 -16.84 -22.16 4.17
N GLU A 163 -16.36 -23.31 3.69
CA GLU A 163 -15.13 -23.37 2.91
C GLU A 163 -15.36 -24.11 1.58
N THR A 164 -14.60 -23.76 0.53
CA THR A 164 -14.61 -24.46 -0.76
C THR A 164 -13.23 -24.76 -1.35
N TYR A 165 -13.04 -26.03 -1.66
CA TYR A 165 -11.73 -26.56 -2.04
C TYR A 165 -11.79 -27.56 -3.19
N LEU A 166 -10.65 -27.82 -3.82
CA LEU A 166 -10.51 -28.79 -4.90
C LEU A 166 -9.91 -30.10 -4.36
N VAL A 167 -10.55 -31.22 -4.68
CA VAL A 167 -9.98 -32.55 -4.51
C VAL A 167 -9.91 -33.20 -5.88
N ASN A 168 -8.69 -33.42 -6.39
CA ASN A 168 -8.47 -34.01 -7.72
C ASN A 168 -9.26 -33.29 -8.83
N GLY A 169 -9.30 -31.96 -8.79
CA GLY A 169 -10.05 -31.13 -9.75
C GLY A 169 -11.57 -31.09 -9.57
N THR A 170 -12.12 -31.80 -8.58
CA THR A 170 -13.54 -31.71 -8.21
C THR A 170 -13.70 -30.73 -7.06
N ARG A 171 -14.58 -29.74 -7.22
CA ARG A 171 -14.89 -28.78 -6.15
C ARG A 171 -15.76 -29.41 -5.08
N TRP A 172 -15.39 -29.16 -3.84
CA TRP A 172 -16.14 -29.49 -2.64
C TRP A 172 -16.58 -28.20 -1.94
N PHE A 173 -17.70 -28.30 -1.24
CA PHE A 173 -18.24 -27.27 -0.36
C PHE A 173 -18.38 -27.91 1.02
N ALA A 174 -17.80 -27.27 2.02
CA ALA A 174 -17.93 -27.61 3.42
C ALA A 174 -18.74 -26.54 4.13
N GLY A 175 -19.60 -26.95 5.06
CA GLY A 175 -20.33 -26.00 5.90
C GLY A 175 -20.33 -26.46 7.35
N VAL A 176 -20.01 -25.54 8.25
CA VAL A 176 -20.06 -25.73 9.69
C VAL A 176 -21.19 -24.88 10.26
N PHE A 177 -22.13 -25.52 10.96
CA PHE A 177 -23.30 -24.83 11.52
C PHE A 177 -23.41 -25.05 13.01
N ARG A 178 -23.58 -23.98 13.80
CA ARG A 178 -23.65 -24.03 15.26
C ARG A 178 -25.08 -23.83 15.76
N GLN A 179 -25.50 -24.64 16.72
CA GLN A 179 -26.84 -24.56 17.31
C GLN A 179 -27.00 -23.33 18.20
N GLY A 180 -28.19 -22.75 18.23
CA GLY A 180 -28.57 -21.70 19.19
C GLY A 180 -28.55 -20.29 18.62
N GLY A 181 -28.35 -20.18 17.31
CA GLY A 181 -28.45 -18.93 16.61
C GLY A 181 -29.88 -18.40 16.51
N LYS A 182 -30.02 -17.07 16.58
CA LYS A 182 -31.31 -16.37 16.49
C LYS A 182 -31.26 -15.35 15.37
N GLY A 183 -32.32 -15.31 14.57
CA GLY A 183 -32.51 -14.29 13.54
C GLY A 183 -32.34 -14.84 12.12
N GLU A 184 -32.58 -13.95 11.15
CA GLU A 184 -32.49 -14.26 9.73
C GLU A 184 -31.05 -14.47 9.27
N GLU A 185 -30.90 -15.33 8.26
CA GLU A 185 -29.63 -15.79 7.72
C GLU A 185 -29.75 -15.94 6.21
N ARG A 186 -28.85 -15.33 5.44
CA ARG A 186 -28.82 -15.38 3.98
C ARG A 186 -27.44 -15.75 3.45
N ALA A 187 -27.39 -16.25 2.22
CA ALA A 187 -26.15 -16.41 1.46
C ALA A 187 -26.32 -15.69 0.11
N TRP A 188 -25.22 -15.16 -0.42
CA TRP A 188 -25.17 -14.64 -1.78
C TRP A 188 -23.89 -15.09 -2.47
N ILE A 189 -24.02 -15.61 -3.69
CA ILE A 189 -22.88 -16.08 -4.47
C ILE A 189 -22.98 -15.45 -5.86
N SER A 190 -21.95 -14.71 -6.27
CA SER A 190 -21.90 -14.08 -7.60
C SER A 190 -20.50 -14.18 -8.20
N THR A 191 -20.44 -14.16 -9.53
CA THR A 191 -19.19 -14.00 -10.29
C THR A 191 -18.89 -12.54 -10.64
N ASP A 192 -19.78 -11.61 -10.27
CA ASP A 192 -19.61 -10.17 -10.44
C ASP A 192 -19.44 -9.52 -9.06
N PHE A 193 -18.24 -8.99 -8.81
CA PHE A 193 -17.92 -8.31 -7.57
C PHE A 193 -18.83 -7.10 -7.30
N ASN A 194 -19.23 -6.35 -8.33
CA ASN A 194 -20.10 -5.19 -8.15
C ASN A 194 -21.51 -5.61 -7.73
N GLU A 195 -22.01 -6.72 -8.29
CA GLU A 195 -23.28 -7.32 -7.88
C GLU A 195 -23.19 -7.81 -6.43
N PHE A 196 -22.13 -8.53 -6.07
CA PHE A 196 -21.88 -8.96 -4.69
C PHE A 196 -21.90 -7.77 -3.72
N MET A 197 -21.15 -6.71 -4.03
CA MET A 197 -21.09 -5.48 -3.23
C MET A 197 -22.44 -4.75 -3.17
N GLN A 198 -23.24 -4.80 -4.22
CA GLN A 198 -24.61 -4.29 -4.18
C GLN A 198 -25.47 -5.10 -3.21
N MET A 199 -25.47 -6.42 -3.33
CA MET A 199 -26.28 -7.28 -2.48
C MET A 199 -25.88 -7.22 -1.01
N TRP A 200 -24.58 -7.14 -0.72
CA TRP A 200 -24.14 -6.93 0.65
C TRP A 200 -24.67 -5.60 1.21
N ARG A 201 -24.68 -4.50 0.43
CA ARG A 201 -25.30 -3.23 0.87
C ARG A 201 -26.80 -3.39 1.14
N GLU A 202 -27.52 -4.15 0.32
CA GLU A 202 -28.95 -4.42 0.51
C GLU A 202 -29.21 -5.22 1.79
N PHE A 203 -28.43 -6.28 2.03
CA PHE A 203 -28.49 -7.07 3.25
C PHE A 203 -28.12 -6.26 4.49
N ARG A 204 -27.12 -5.39 4.39
CA ARG A 204 -26.76 -4.47 5.47
C ARG A 204 -27.91 -3.54 5.83
N ASN A 205 -28.59 -3.00 4.81
CA ASN A 205 -29.77 -2.15 4.98
C ASN A 205 -30.96 -2.90 5.59
N SER A 206 -31.04 -4.22 5.42
CA SER A 206 -32.06 -5.08 6.06
C SER A 206 -31.64 -5.61 7.44
N GLY A 207 -30.48 -5.19 7.98
CA GLY A 207 -30.02 -5.60 9.32
C GLY A 207 -29.14 -6.85 9.36
N LEU A 208 -28.79 -7.43 8.21
CA LEU A 208 -27.87 -8.56 8.10
C LEU A 208 -26.42 -8.08 8.00
N ARG A 209 -25.45 -8.90 8.43
CA ARG A 209 -24.02 -8.60 8.41
C ARG A 209 -23.27 -9.73 7.76
N LEU A 210 -22.26 -9.39 6.96
CA LEU A 210 -21.34 -10.37 6.41
C LEU A 210 -20.57 -10.97 7.60
N TRP A 211 -20.66 -12.29 7.73
CA TRP A 211 -20.06 -13.04 8.81
C TRP A 211 -18.83 -13.82 8.34
N ASP A 212 -18.87 -14.26 7.10
CA ASP A 212 -18.00 -15.29 6.52
C ASP A 212 -18.03 -15.09 4.98
N TYR A 213 -16.88 -15.18 4.32
CA TYR A 213 -16.70 -14.79 2.93
C TYR A 213 -15.63 -15.59 2.19
N GLU A 214 -16.03 -16.22 1.10
CA GLU A 214 -15.12 -16.95 0.22
C GLU A 214 -14.83 -16.20 -1.07
N GLU A 215 -13.56 -16.18 -1.47
CA GLU A 215 -13.14 -15.79 -2.81
C GLU A 215 -12.34 -16.89 -3.51
N TYR A 216 -12.93 -17.48 -4.55
CA TYR A 216 -12.30 -18.60 -5.26
C TYR A 216 -12.51 -18.54 -6.77
N VAL A 217 -11.65 -19.24 -7.53
CA VAL A 217 -11.81 -19.36 -9.00
C VAL A 217 -12.59 -20.62 -9.31
N ASP A 218 -13.71 -20.51 -10.03
CA ASP A 218 -14.49 -21.63 -10.54
C ASP A 218 -14.69 -21.52 -12.06
N ASN A 219 -14.30 -22.57 -12.80
CA ASN A 219 -14.34 -22.61 -14.26
C ASN A 219 -13.71 -21.37 -14.94
N GLY A 220 -12.65 -20.81 -14.33
CA GLY A 220 -11.94 -19.63 -14.84
C GLY A 220 -12.57 -18.28 -14.51
N ALA A 221 -13.68 -18.25 -13.76
CA ALA A 221 -14.28 -17.02 -13.24
C ALA A 221 -14.01 -16.90 -11.73
N ASN A 222 -13.75 -15.68 -11.25
CA ASN A 222 -13.78 -15.41 -9.81
C ASN A 222 -15.21 -15.56 -9.31
N VAL A 223 -15.36 -16.16 -8.13
CA VAL A 223 -16.61 -16.33 -7.42
C VAL A 223 -16.46 -15.70 -6.05
N TYR A 224 -17.47 -14.92 -5.66
CA TYR A 224 -17.59 -14.25 -4.38
C TYR A 224 -18.78 -14.86 -3.65
N ALA A 225 -18.55 -15.58 -2.56
CA ALA A 225 -19.60 -16.11 -1.71
C ALA A 225 -19.59 -15.38 -0.38
N GLY A 226 -20.77 -14.98 0.10
CA GLY A 226 -20.90 -14.30 1.38
C GLY A 226 -22.04 -14.90 2.18
N PHE A 227 -21.78 -15.14 3.44
CA PHE A 227 -22.75 -15.66 4.39
C PHE A 227 -23.09 -14.57 5.39
N PHE A 228 -24.39 -14.30 5.50
CA PHE A 228 -24.92 -13.15 6.23
C PHE A 228 -25.84 -13.61 7.33
N ARG A 229 -25.77 -12.94 8.48
CA ARG A 229 -26.66 -13.20 9.61
C ARG A 229 -27.12 -11.93 10.29
N ALA A 230 -28.22 -12.01 11.04
CA ALA A 230 -28.74 -10.89 11.81
C ALA A 230 -27.65 -10.30 12.73
N GLY A 231 -27.32 -9.02 12.52
CA GLY A 231 -26.42 -8.26 13.38
C GLY A 231 -27.18 -7.45 14.41
N ASN A 232 -26.55 -7.15 15.55
CA ASN A 232 -27.05 -6.13 16.47
C ASN A 232 -26.75 -4.71 15.93
N GLU A 233 -27.34 -3.69 16.57
CA GLU A 233 -27.12 -2.26 16.24
C GLU A 233 -25.63 -1.89 16.20
N THR A 234 -24.80 -2.48 17.09
CA THR A 234 -23.36 -2.20 17.13
C THR A 234 -22.65 -2.70 15.87
N ARG A 235 -23.04 -3.85 15.29
CA ARG A 235 -22.44 -4.39 14.07
C ARG A 235 -22.82 -3.64 12.79
N LYS A 236 -23.55 -2.51 12.83
CA LYS A 236 -23.93 -1.73 11.63
C LYS A 236 -22.74 -1.25 10.77
N TYR A 237 -21.52 -1.37 11.25
CA TYR A 237 -20.30 -0.85 10.62
C TYR A 237 -19.38 -1.92 10.05
N ASP A 238 -19.91 -3.08 9.66
CA ASP A 238 -19.15 -4.08 8.91
C ASP A 238 -18.51 -3.45 7.66
N LYS A 239 -17.23 -3.78 7.48
CA LYS A 239 -16.38 -3.28 6.41
C LYS A 239 -15.65 -4.45 5.80
N MET A 240 -15.50 -4.43 4.49
CA MET A 240 -14.68 -5.36 3.74
C MET A 240 -13.65 -4.48 3.07
N PHE A 241 -12.41 -4.61 3.51
CA PHE A 241 -11.29 -3.94 2.89
C PHE A 241 -10.16 -4.92 2.73
N GLY A 242 -9.53 -4.81 1.57
CA GLY A 242 -8.44 -5.65 1.16
C GLY A 242 -7.37 -4.83 0.46
N GLY A 243 -6.20 -5.42 0.34
CA GLY A 243 -5.06 -4.77 -0.28
C GLY A 243 -3.80 -5.61 -0.11
N ASP A 244 -2.68 -4.98 -0.42
CA ASP A 244 -1.39 -5.58 -0.15
C ASP A 244 -1.08 -5.68 1.34
N ALA A 245 0.01 -6.36 1.69
CA ALA A 245 0.40 -6.55 3.09
C ALA A 245 0.62 -5.23 3.86
N GLU A 246 1.19 -4.19 3.25
CA GLU A 246 1.40 -2.89 3.91
C GLU A 246 0.06 -2.19 4.18
N MET A 247 -0.86 -2.25 3.21
CA MET A 247 -2.21 -1.72 3.32
C MET A 247 -2.99 -2.46 4.40
N PHE A 248 -2.99 -3.80 4.38
CA PHE A 248 -3.69 -4.63 5.35
C PHE A 248 -3.20 -4.34 6.78
N ALA A 249 -1.88 -4.35 7.00
CA ALA A 249 -1.29 -4.05 8.32
C ALA A 249 -1.68 -2.65 8.82
N SER A 250 -1.66 -1.64 7.95
CA SER A 250 -1.99 -0.26 8.30
C SER A 250 -3.49 -0.06 8.54
N MET A 251 -4.34 -0.73 7.75
CA MET A 251 -5.79 -0.72 7.94
C MET A 251 -6.15 -1.36 9.27
N ARG A 252 -5.59 -2.54 9.54
CA ARG A 252 -5.76 -3.27 10.79
C ARG A 252 -5.47 -2.37 12.00
N HIS A 253 -4.27 -1.82 12.03
CA HIS A 253 -3.84 -0.93 13.11
C HIS A 253 -4.78 0.26 13.30
N GLY A 254 -5.21 0.89 12.21
CA GLY A 254 -6.15 2.02 12.25
C GLY A 254 -7.58 1.65 12.68
N LEU A 255 -8.05 0.43 12.36
CA LEU A 255 -9.39 -0.07 12.69
C LEU A 255 -9.45 -0.60 14.13
N GLU A 256 -8.42 -1.29 14.61
CA GLU A 256 -8.30 -1.77 15.99
C GLU A 256 -8.38 -0.62 17.00
N LYS A 257 -7.74 0.51 16.69
CA LYS A 257 -7.85 1.76 17.46
C LYS A 257 -9.26 2.35 17.52
N LYS A 258 -10.12 1.98 16.58
CA LYS A 258 -11.52 2.39 16.51
C LYS A 258 -12.45 1.34 17.12
N GLY A 259 -11.90 0.33 17.81
CA GLY A 259 -12.67 -0.74 18.44
C GLY A 259 -13.24 -1.72 17.42
N MET A 260 -12.49 -2.02 16.36
CA MET A 260 -12.85 -3.02 15.36
C MET A 260 -11.82 -4.14 15.34
N ALA A 261 -12.25 -5.37 15.14
CA ALA A 261 -11.40 -6.53 14.90
C ALA A 261 -11.73 -7.15 13.54
N VAL A 262 -10.79 -7.90 12.97
CA VAL A 262 -11.10 -8.79 11.84
C VAL A 262 -12.07 -9.85 12.36
N ASP A 263 -13.20 -10.02 11.70
CA ASP A 263 -14.15 -11.10 11.93
C ASP A 263 -13.73 -12.37 11.17
N ASP A 264 -13.28 -12.18 9.93
CA ASP A 264 -12.92 -13.18 8.91
C ASP A 264 -12.02 -12.53 7.84
N PHE A 265 -11.13 -13.27 7.16
CA PHE A 265 -10.29 -12.75 6.08
C PHE A 265 -9.80 -13.78 5.08
N GLU A 266 -9.72 -13.39 3.82
CA GLU A 266 -9.17 -14.20 2.73
C GLU A 266 -7.77 -13.76 2.34
N VAL A 267 -6.91 -14.71 1.96
CA VAL A 267 -5.60 -14.43 1.36
C VAL A 267 -5.43 -15.16 0.04
N LYS A 268 -5.09 -14.41 -1.02
CA LYS A 268 -4.83 -14.96 -2.35
C LYS A 268 -3.54 -14.48 -2.98
N GLU A 269 -3.12 -15.20 -4.03
CA GLU A 269 -1.98 -14.78 -4.83
C GLU A 269 -2.35 -13.52 -5.59
N SER A 270 -1.49 -12.53 -5.52
CA SER A 270 -1.61 -11.34 -6.34
C SER A 270 -1.01 -11.61 -7.71
N SER A 271 -1.71 -11.19 -8.76
CA SER A 271 -1.19 -11.16 -10.13
C SER A 271 -0.01 -10.20 -10.33
N CYS A 272 0.28 -9.33 -9.35
CA CYS A 272 1.48 -8.48 -9.39
C CYS A 272 2.71 -9.30 -8.98
N PRO A 273 3.83 -9.28 -9.76
CA PRO A 273 5.04 -9.99 -9.37
C PRO A 273 5.57 -9.54 -8.01
N ALA A 274 6.19 -10.45 -7.25
CA ALA A 274 6.73 -10.13 -5.92
C ALA A 274 7.79 -9.00 -5.95
N THR A 275 8.56 -8.88 -7.04
CA THR A 275 9.51 -7.77 -7.26
C THR A 275 8.83 -6.40 -7.41
N CYS A 276 7.52 -6.40 -7.69
CA CYS A 276 6.68 -5.24 -7.92
C CYS A 276 5.68 -4.98 -6.81
N LEU A 277 5.87 -5.63 -5.66
CA LEU A 277 5.14 -5.28 -4.45
C LEU A 277 5.35 -3.81 -4.13
N ASN A 278 4.23 -3.15 -3.84
CA ASN A 278 4.17 -1.82 -3.29
C ASN A 278 5.08 -1.76 -2.06
N GLN A 279 6.00 -0.80 -2.08
CA GLN A 279 6.96 -0.48 -1.05
C GLN A 279 6.75 1.00 -0.73
N VAL A 280 5.58 1.33 -0.20
CA VAL A 280 5.23 2.70 0.15
C VAL A 280 6.16 3.16 1.27
N SER A 281 6.35 2.29 2.27
CA SER A 281 7.22 2.53 3.41
C SER A 281 8.62 1.97 3.19
N ASP A 282 9.64 2.68 3.70
CA ASP A 282 10.94 2.04 3.96
C ASP A 282 10.92 1.47 5.38
N PRO A 283 10.80 0.15 5.57
CA PRO A 283 10.73 -0.45 6.91
C PRO A 283 12.08 -0.40 7.64
N ALA A 284 13.20 -0.21 6.94
CA ALA A 284 14.54 -0.16 7.52
C ALA A 284 14.98 1.28 7.85
N ALA A 285 14.31 2.29 7.30
CA ALA A 285 14.66 3.67 7.56
C ALA A 285 14.35 4.08 9.00
N LYS A 286 15.38 4.57 9.71
CA LYS A 286 15.27 5.09 11.09
C LYS A 286 14.26 6.25 11.20
N GLU A 287 14.08 7.01 10.13
CA GLU A 287 13.14 8.13 10.04
C GLU A 287 12.50 8.14 8.65
N ALA A 288 11.25 8.59 8.57
CA ALA A 288 10.57 8.75 7.29
C ALA A 288 11.27 9.83 6.43
N TYR A 289 11.44 9.55 5.14
CA TYR A 289 12.01 10.54 4.21
C TYR A 289 11.21 11.84 4.28
N THR A 290 11.93 12.94 4.48
CA THR A 290 11.35 14.27 4.63
C THR A 290 12.17 15.28 3.84
N TYR A 291 11.50 16.14 3.10
CA TYR A 291 12.09 17.22 2.32
C TYR A 291 11.59 18.57 2.82
N PHE A 292 12.48 19.55 2.78
CA PHE A 292 12.25 20.89 3.31
C PHE A 292 12.40 21.90 2.19
N LEU A 293 11.42 22.76 2.03
CA LEU A 293 11.50 23.93 1.15
C LEU A 293 11.29 25.21 1.95
N PRO A 294 11.94 26.32 1.57
CA PRO A 294 11.79 27.59 2.29
C PRO A 294 10.33 28.04 2.33
N GLU A 295 9.89 28.48 3.51
CA GLU A 295 8.62 29.18 3.63
C GLU A 295 8.72 30.55 2.96
N THR A 296 7.66 30.96 2.26
CA THR A 296 7.51 32.32 1.72
C THR A 296 6.12 32.83 2.03
N ALA A 297 5.80 34.11 1.78
CA ALA A 297 4.45 34.62 1.98
C ALA A 297 3.35 33.79 1.29
N LEU A 298 3.65 33.08 0.19
CA LEU A 298 2.69 32.20 -0.50
C LEU A 298 2.94 30.71 -0.23
N HIS A 299 4.18 30.28 -0.02
CA HIS A 299 4.51 28.88 0.24
C HIS A 299 4.55 28.63 1.75
N CYS A 300 3.43 28.15 2.28
CA CYS A 300 3.19 27.96 3.70
C CYS A 300 2.86 26.50 4.03
N GLU A 301 3.06 26.08 5.29
CA GLU A 301 2.42 24.87 5.84
C GLU A 301 0.89 25.01 5.81
N GLY A 302 0.41 26.18 6.26
CA GLY A 302 -0.98 26.61 6.17
C GLY A 302 -1.44 26.95 4.74
N LEU A 303 -2.53 27.72 4.63
CA LEU A 303 -3.00 28.18 3.33
C LEU A 303 -2.01 29.22 2.74
N PRO A 304 -1.90 29.34 1.41
CA PRO A 304 -1.08 30.37 0.80
C PRO A 304 -1.48 31.78 1.27
N GLY A 305 -0.53 32.57 1.77
CA GLY A 305 -0.79 33.91 2.31
C GLY A 305 -0.90 33.98 3.84
N THR A 306 -0.84 32.86 4.56
CA THR A 306 -1.05 32.86 6.03
C THR A 306 0.24 32.85 6.85
N CYS A 307 1.40 32.73 6.23
CA CYS A 307 2.69 32.60 6.91
C CYS A 307 3.60 33.81 6.66
N ASN A 308 4.59 33.99 7.54
CA ASN A 308 5.46 35.17 7.55
C ASN A 308 6.75 34.98 6.72
N GLY A 309 7.01 33.78 6.19
CA GLY A 309 8.11 33.52 5.26
C GLY A 309 9.48 33.32 5.92
N THR A 310 9.50 32.87 7.18
CA THR A 310 10.75 32.66 7.95
C THR A 310 11.01 31.21 8.31
N GLY A 311 10.07 30.31 8.01
CA GLY A 311 10.15 28.89 8.33
C GLY A 311 10.55 27.99 7.14
N GLN A 312 10.19 26.72 7.26
CA GLN A 312 10.26 25.73 6.21
C GLN A 312 8.91 25.03 6.09
N VAL A 313 8.55 24.63 4.87
CA VAL A 313 7.45 23.70 4.62
C VAL A 313 8.05 22.31 4.47
N VAL A 314 7.46 21.37 5.18
CA VAL A 314 7.90 19.99 5.36
C VAL A 314 7.00 19.07 4.56
N TYR A 315 7.60 18.28 3.68
CA TYR A 315 6.93 17.25 2.90
C TYR A 315 7.50 15.88 3.28
N SER A 316 6.66 14.94 3.68
CA SER A 316 7.12 13.64 4.21
C SER A 316 6.57 12.47 3.42
N GLN A 317 7.24 11.32 3.49
CA GLN A 317 6.67 10.03 3.07
C GLN A 317 5.33 9.78 3.78
N PRO A 318 4.32 9.18 3.14
CA PRO A 318 2.98 9.01 3.71
C PRO A 318 2.93 7.88 4.76
N THR A 319 3.75 7.99 5.80
CA THR A 319 3.90 7.00 6.87
C THR A 319 3.87 7.66 8.24
N TYR A 320 3.71 6.85 9.27
CA TYR A 320 3.92 7.22 10.67
C TYR A 320 4.45 6.02 11.46
N ASP A 321 5.19 6.31 12.53
CA ASP A 321 5.75 5.29 13.40
C ASP A 321 4.97 5.22 14.72
N GLU A 322 4.69 4.00 15.17
CA GLU A 322 3.99 3.74 16.42
C GLU A 322 4.35 2.37 16.96
N GLU A 323 4.58 2.27 18.28
CA GLU A 323 4.92 1.00 18.96
C GLU A 323 6.10 0.25 18.30
N GLY A 324 7.05 0.98 17.71
CA GLY A 324 8.20 0.40 17.03
C GLY A 324 7.92 -0.15 15.63
N SER A 325 6.71 0.03 15.11
CA SER A 325 6.29 -0.35 13.76
C SER A 325 5.99 0.88 12.91
N ARG A 326 6.13 0.75 11.58
CA ARG A 326 5.80 1.80 10.61
C ARG A 326 4.52 1.45 9.87
N PHE A 327 3.61 2.40 9.78
CA PHE A 327 2.31 2.26 9.15
C PHE A 327 2.08 3.34 8.09
N LEU A 328 1.20 3.03 7.14
CA LEU A 328 0.81 3.94 6.06
C LEU A 328 -0.24 4.95 6.53
N LYS A 329 -0.12 6.20 6.08
CA LYS A 329 -1.19 7.21 6.19
C LYS A 329 -2.25 6.95 5.12
N LEU A 330 -3.21 6.10 5.47
CA LEU A 330 -4.26 5.66 4.55
C LEU A 330 -5.14 6.81 4.02
N ASP A 331 -5.38 7.85 4.82
CA ASP A 331 -6.08 9.04 4.38
C ASP A 331 -5.33 9.78 3.26
N ILE A 332 -4.01 9.65 3.20
CA ILE A 332 -3.19 10.24 2.13
C ILE A 332 -3.26 9.41 0.86
N ILE A 333 -2.98 8.10 0.97
CA ILE A 333 -2.75 7.24 -0.20
C ILE A 333 -4.03 6.62 -0.78
N ASN A 334 -5.10 6.53 0.01
CA ASN A 334 -6.34 5.84 -0.40
C ASN A 334 -7.47 6.79 -0.83
N GLU A 335 -7.23 8.10 -0.78
CA GLU A 335 -8.20 9.14 -1.14
C GLU A 335 -7.58 10.17 -2.09
N ILE A 336 -7.12 9.72 -3.25
CA ILE A 336 -6.46 10.55 -4.25
C ILE A 336 -7.46 10.99 -5.33
N SER A 337 -7.57 12.30 -5.55
CA SER A 337 -8.38 12.85 -6.63
C SER A 337 -7.69 12.68 -7.98
N GLN A 338 -8.45 12.34 -9.02
CA GLN A 338 -7.96 12.23 -10.39
C GLN A 338 -7.85 13.60 -11.06
N LEU A 339 -6.90 14.44 -10.62
CA LEU A 339 -6.75 15.81 -11.12
C LEU A 339 -5.54 16.04 -12.03
N PHE A 340 -4.58 15.13 -12.10
CA PHE A 340 -3.28 15.39 -12.76
C PHE A 340 -3.23 14.86 -14.20
N THR A 341 -2.37 15.47 -15.01
CA THR A 341 -1.93 15.00 -16.33
C THR A 341 -0.41 14.99 -16.35
N LEU A 342 0.19 14.20 -17.23
CA LEU A 342 1.64 14.15 -17.41
C LEU A 342 2.17 15.57 -17.65
N PRO A 343 3.22 16.02 -16.95
CA PRO A 343 3.67 17.41 -16.97
C PRO A 343 4.49 17.76 -18.23
N PHE A 344 4.12 17.20 -19.37
CA PHE A 344 4.77 17.39 -20.68
C PHE A 344 3.84 16.90 -21.80
N LYS A 345 4.21 17.21 -23.04
CA LYS A 345 3.46 16.84 -24.25
C LYS A 345 4.21 15.86 -25.15
N ASN A 346 5.43 15.48 -24.76
CA ASN A 346 6.33 14.66 -25.54
C ASN A 346 6.14 13.17 -25.21
N ASN A 347 5.80 12.36 -26.21
CA ASN A 347 5.61 10.92 -26.06
C ASN A 347 6.91 10.10 -26.02
N LYS A 348 8.07 10.74 -26.20
CA LYS A 348 9.40 10.11 -26.05
C LYS A 348 9.95 10.19 -24.63
N VAL A 349 9.20 10.81 -23.72
CA VAL A 349 9.59 10.92 -22.32
C VAL A 349 9.35 9.57 -21.64
N LYS A 350 10.38 9.12 -20.95
CA LYS A 350 10.39 7.93 -20.10
C LYS A 350 10.24 8.35 -18.65
N HIS A 351 10.09 7.39 -17.76
CA HIS A 351 10.00 7.67 -16.33
C HIS A 351 10.74 6.62 -15.48
N ASN A 352 10.97 6.95 -14.21
CA ASN A 352 11.38 5.99 -13.18
C ASN A 352 10.18 5.62 -12.28
N GLY A 353 10.41 5.01 -11.12
CA GLY A 353 9.37 4.69 -10.16
C GLY A 353 9.49 5.44 -8.85
N TRP A 354 8.56 5.13 -7.93
CA TRP A 354 8.62 5.51 -6.52
C TRP A 354 9.92 5.04 -5.84
N LEU A 355 10.51 3.96 -6.36
CA LEU A 355 11.85 3.50 -6.04
C LEU A 355 12.75 3.65 -7.27
N TYR A 356 14.05 3.85 -7.02
CA TYR A 356 15.06 3.73 -8.08
C TYR A 356 15.28 2.27 -8.46
N ILE A 357 15.39 1.41 -7.45
CA ILE A 357 15.54 -0.05 -7.51
C ILE A 357 14.95 -0.63 -6.21
N PRO A 358 14.71 -1.95 -6.10
CA PRO A 358 14.23 -2.54 -4.85
C PRO A 358 15.05 -2.07 -3.63
N LYS A 359 14.35 -1.64 -2.58
CA LYS A 359 14.93 -1.12 -1.33
C LYS A 359 15.73 0.19 -1.45
N LEU A 360 15.62 0.92 -2.56
CA LEU A 360 16.20 2.26 -2.73
C LEU A 360 15.10 3.26 -3.08
N TRP A 361 14.52 3.89 -2.06
CA TRP A 361 13.40 4.82 -2.20
C TRP A 361 13.79 6.12 -2.90
N HIS A 362 12.89 6.56 -3.78
CA HIS A 362 12.96 7.82 -4.49
C HIS A 362 11.87 8.80 -3.98
N ASN A 363 10.67 8.30 -3.68
CA ASN A 363 9.49 9.05 -3.19
C ASN A 363 8.95 10.10 -4.18
N ALA A 364 9.42 10.09 -5.42
CA ALA A 364 9.04 11.00 -6.49
C ALA A 364 8.96 10.23 -7.82
N ILE A 365 8.68 10.95 -8.91
CA ILE A 365 8.83 10.42 -10.27
C ILE A 365 9.83 11.32 -11.01
N ASP A 366 10.85 10.72 -11.61
CA ASP A 366 11.71 11.36 -12.59
C ASP A 366 11.21 11.04 -13.98
N TYR A 367 11.00 12.08 -14.78
CA TYR A 367 10.72 11.98 -16.20
C TYR A 367 11.92 12.44 -17.00
N PHE A 368 12.34 11.67 -17.99
CA PHE A 368 13.56 11.96 -18.74
C PHE A 368 13.46 11.52 -20.20
N THR A 369 14.27 12.13 -21.07
CA THR A 369 14.48 11.66 -22.44
C THR A 369 15.86 11.04 -22.58
N GLU A 370 16.11 10.27 -23.64
CA GLU A 370 17.46 9.78 -23.91
C GLU A 370 18.42 10.95 -24.22
N GLY A 371 19.64 10.86 -23.67
CA GLY A 371 20.66 11.90 -23.80
C GLY A 371 20.48 13.09 -22.86
N PHE A 372 21.12 14.22 -23.21
CA PHE A 372 21.16 15.43 -22.38
C PHE A 372 20.24 16.54 -22.93
N ASN A 373 19.22 16.22 -23.71
CA ASN A 373 18.26 17.24 -24.12
C ASN A 373 17.26 17.49 -23.00
N GLY A 374 17.04 18.76 -22.66
CA GLY A 374 15.88 19.14 -21.84
C GLY A 374 14.59 18.98 -22.65
N PHE A 375 13.45 18.97 -21.96
CA PHE A 375 12.14 18.98 -22.58
C PHE A 375 11.22 19.96 -21.85
N ASP A 376 10.20 20.45 -22.56
CA ASP A 376 9.26 21.42 -21.99
C ASP A 376 8.39 20.78 -20.91
N VAL A 377 8.46 21.37 -19.72
CA VAL A 377 7.65 21.01 -18.56
C VAL A 377 6.42 21.90 -18.51
N HIS A 378 5.28 21.28 -18.19
CA HIS A 378 3.98 21.90 -18.17
C HIS A 378 3.25 21.61 -16.84
N ALA A 379 2.33 22.49 -16.46
CA ALA A 379 1.54 22.30 -15.25
C ALA A 379 0.66 21.05 -15.35
N ALA A 380 0.85 20.11 -14.41
CA ALA A 380 0.11 18.86 -14.34
C ALA A 380 -1.39 19.06 -14.05
N ALA A 381 -1.76 20.20 -13.46
CA ALA A 381 -3.15 20.56 -13.21
C ALA A 381 -3.29 22.09 -13.09
N PRO A 382 -4.51 22.65 -13.23
CA PRO A 382 -4.75 24.05 -12.93
C PRO A 382 -4.44 24.35 -11.46
N GLY A 383 -3.88 25.53 -11.18
CA GLY A 383 -3.45 25.85 -9.83
C GLY A 383 -2.85 27.24 -9.69
N LYS A 384 -2.39 27.55 -8.49
CA LYS A 384 -1.68 28.79 -8.18
C LYS A 384 -0.21 28.48 -7.91
N VAL A 385 0.70 29.17 -8.58
CA VAL A 385 2.13 29.08 -8.29
C VAL A 385 2.39 29.74 -6.94
N ILE A 386 2.97 28.99 -6.01
CA ILE A 386 3.21 29.46 -4.64
C ILE A 386 4.70 29.57 -4.31
N PHE A 387 5.56 28.93 -5.11
CA PHE A 387 7.00 29.03 -4.98
C PHE A 387 7.66 28.96 -6.36
N VAL A 388 8.64 29.83 -6.59
CA VAL A 388 9.63 29.72 -7.67
C VAL A 388 10.93 30.18 -7.04
N GLY A 389 11.96 29.34 -7.06
CA GLY A 389 13.23 29.70 -6.47
C GLY A 389 14.28 28.61 -6.56
N TRP A 390 15.49 28.95 -6.12
CA TRP A 390 16.59 28.01 -6.05
C TRP A 390 16.66 27.35 -4.68
N ASP A 391 16.58 26.04 -4.67
CA ASP A 391 16.87 25.15 -3.55
C ASP A 391 18.30 24.60 -3.67
N ASN A 392 19.03 24.52 -2.57
CA ASN A 392 20.45 24.18 -2.62
C ASN A 392 20.69 22.74 -3.09
N TYR A 393 19.73 21.83 -2.82
CA TYR A 393 19.77 20.44 -3.25
C TYR A 393 19.19 20.27 -4.66
N ALA A 394 18.03 20.89 -4.92
CA ALA A 394 17.23 20.64 -6.11
C ALA A 394 17.49 21.58 -7.29
N GLY A 395 18.24 22.65 -7.10
CA GLY A 395 18.38 23.70 -8.11
C GLY A 395 17.08 24.50 -8.24
N ASN A 396 16.68 24.83 -9.47
CA ASN A 396 15.44 25.60 -9.66
C ASN A 396 14.21 24.71 -9.39
N THR A 397 13.33 25.23 -8.54
CA THR A 397 12.13 24.54 -8.07
C THR A 397 10.90 25.43 -8.24
N ILE A 398 9.81 24.82 -8.69
CA ILE A 398 8.48 25.44 -8.79
C ILE A 398 7.52 24.63 -7.92
N VAL A 399 6.71 25.29 -7.09
CA VAL A 399 5.61 24.65 -6.36
C VAL A 399 4.29 25.25 -6.78
N ILE A 400 3.33 24.39 -7.14
CA ILE A 400 1.99 24.78 -7.54
C ILE A 400 0.97 24.17 -6.59
N SER A 401 0.09 25.00 -6.04
CA SER A 401 -1.05 24.62 -5.22
C SER A 401 -2.27 24.32 -6.09
N HIS A 402 -2.97 23.22 -5.79
CA HIS A 402 -4.12 22.74 -6.55
C HIS A 402 -5.31 22.44 -5.65
N GLY A 403 -6.52 22.53 -6.22
CA GLY A 403 -7.74 22.05 -5.57
C GLY A 403 -7.98 22.66 -4.18
N GLN A 404 -7.85 23.98 -4.06
CA GLN A 404 -7.94 24.71 -2.78
C GLN A 404 -6.81 24.35 -1.80
N ASP A 405 -5.58 24.19 -2.30
CA ASP A 405 -4.40 23.79 -1.52
C ASP A 405 -4.56 22.43 -0.80
N LYS A 406 -5.34 21.53 -1.40
CA LYS A 406 -5.38 20.12 -0.98
C LYS A 406 -4.23 19.31 -1.56
N TYR A 407 -3.71 19.74 -2.70
CA TYR A 407 -2.60 19.09 -3.38
C TYR A 407 -1.55 20.09 -3.81
N ARG A 408 -0.30 19.65 -3.88
CA ARG A 408 0.82 20.40 -4.44
C ARG A 408 1.61 19.53 -5.41
N THR A 409 2.14 20.17 -6.45
CA THR A 409 3.17 19.58 -7.31
C THR A 409 4.46 20.38 -7.16
N ILE A 410 5.59 19.69 -7.06
CA ILE A 410 6.91 20.28 -6.84
C ILE A 410 7.79 19.86 -8.02
N TYR A 411 8.07 20.78 -8.93
CA TYR A 411 8.89 20.55 -10.13
C TYR A 411 10.32 20.97 -9.85
N MET A 412 11.29 20.06 -9.95
CA MET A 412 12.68 20.27 -9.55
C MET A 412 13.65 20.11 -10.72
N HIS A 413 14.90 20.51 -10.48
CA HIS A 413 16.01 20.47 -11.44
C HIS A 413 15.77 21.29 -12.71
N MET A 414 14.84 22.25 -12.64
CA MET A 414 14.43 23.07 -13.77
C MET A 414 15.58 23.96 -14.26
N ARG A 415 15.55 24.36 -15.52
CA ARG A 415 16.44 25.39 -16.08
C ARG A 415 15.83 26.78 -15.90
N ASN A 416 16.67 27.77 -15.61
CA ASN A 416 16.26 29.17 -15.55
C ASN A 416 17.30 30.12 -16.19
N GLY A 417 17.86 29.67 -17.32
CA GLY A 417 18.94 30.33 -18.03
C GLY A 417 20.32 29.97 -17.46
N ALA A 418 21.19 29.45 -18.32
CA ALA A 418 22.47 28.86 -17.92
C ALA A 418 23.34 29.73 -17.00
N GLU A 419 23.49 31.02 -17.28
CA GLU A 419 24.28 31.93 -16.45
C GLU A 419 23.66 32.14 -15.05
N THR A 420 22.33 32.25 -14.99
CA THR A 420 21.59 32.39 -13.73
C THR A 420 21.75 31.14 -12.87
N ASP A 421 21.59 29.98 -13.49
CA ASP A 421 21.68 28.68 -12.84
C ASP A 421 23.09 28.44 -12.30
N CYS A 422 24.11 28.75 -13.12
CA CYS A 422 25.49 28.63 -12.72
C CYS A 422 25.88 29.57 -11.58
N LYS A 423 25.44 30.83 -11.65
CA LYS A 423 25.65 31.78 -10.57
C LYS A 423 25.01 31.29 -9.27
N ALA A 424 23.81 30.72 -9.32
CA ALA A 424 23.14 30.20 -8.13
C ALA A 424 23.87 28.96 -7.56
N ALA A 425 24.33 28.05 -8.42
CA ALA A 425 25.16 26.91 -8.03
C ALA A 425 26.44 27.33 -7.28
N GLU A 426 27.14 28.34 -7.80
CA GLU A 426 28.39 28.82 -7.21
C GLU A 426 28.19 29.64 -5.94
N THR A 427 27.19 30.52 -5.92
CA THR A 427 27.02 31.50 -4.84
C THR A 427 26.14 30.99 -3.71
N ARG A 428 25.33 29.96 -3.93
CA ARG A 428 24.41 29.39 -2.93
C ARG A 428 24.75 27.96 -2.58
N THR A 429 24.75 27.07 -3.57
CA THR A 429 24.90 25.63 -3.31
C THR A 429 26.31 25.26 -2.84
N LEU A 430 27.37 25.69 -3.55
CA LEU A 430 28.75 25.37 -3.14
C LEU A 430 29.09 25.82 -1.71
N PRO A 431 28.79 27.06 -1.28
CA PRO A 431 28.99 27.48 0.10
C PRO A 431 28.21 26.64 1.10
N TRP A 432 26.95 26.33 0.80
CA TRP A 432 26.12 25.46 1.65
C TRP A 432 26.73 24.06 1.79
N MET A 433 27.11 23.41 0.70
CA MET A 433 27.74 22.08 0.76
C MET A 433 29.05 22.10 1.54
N ARG A 434 29.88 23.14 1.39
CA ARG A 434 31.12 23.31 2.19
C ARG A 434 30.83 23.46 3.67
N GLN A 435 29.69 24.04 4.05
CA GLN A 435 29.26 24.10 5.44
C GLN A 435 28.77 22.75 5.93
N VAL A 436 27.94 22.05 5.16
CA VAL A 436 27.44 20.71 5.48
C VAL A 436 28.60 19.74 5.72
N VAL A 437 29.65 19.74 4.88
CA VAL A 437 30.82 18.86 5.03
C VAL A 437 31.57 19.07 6.36
N LYS A 438 31.52 20.28 6.95
CA LYS A 438 32.13 20.51 8.27
C LYS A 438 31.36 19.83 9.40
N GLU A 439 30.05 19.70 9.23
CA GLU A 439 29.14 19.11 10.21
C GLU A 439 28.97 17.60 9.96
N VAL A 440 29.05 17.17 8.70
CA VAL A 440 28.87 15.80 8.20
C VAL A 440 30.00 15.48 7.21
N PRO A 441 31.20 15.08 7.69
CA PRO A 441 32.37 14.80 6.85
C PRO A 441 32.13 13.75 5.76
N GLU A 442 31.21 12.80 5.98
CA GLU A 442 30.80 11.78 5.02
C GLU A 442 30.20 12.37 3.74
N PHE A 443 29.78 13.65 3.76
CA PHE A 443 29.27 14.37 2.61
C PHE A 443 30.38 14.92 1.67
N LEU A 444 31.66 14.75 2.02
CA LEU A 444 32.79 15.23 1.22
C LEU A 444 32.82 14.69 -0.24
N PRO A 445 32.51 13.41 -0.51
CA PRO A 445 32.44 12.90 -1.88
C PRO A 445 31.40 13.65 -2.73
N ALA A 446 30.24 13.96 -2.14
CA ALA A 446 29.19 14.73 -2.79
C ALA A 446 29.66 16.14 -3.20
N LEU A 447 30.35 16.85 -2.28
CA LEU A 447 30.95 18.15 -2.59
C LEU A 447 31.99 18.05 -3.71
N SER A 448 32.82 17.01 -3.68
CA SER A 448 33.85 16.77 -4.69
C SER A 448 33.24 16.54 -6.07
N ASN A 449 32.25 15.65 -6.15
CA ASN A 449 31.50 15.36 -7.38
C ASN A 449 30.82 16.61 -7.93
N TYR A 450 30.16 17.40 -7.08
CA TYR A 450 29.49 18.62 -7.53
C TYR A 450 30.49 19.66 -8.03
N THR A 451 31.63 19.83 -7.35
CA THR A 451 32.70 20.74 -7.79
C THR A 451 33.27 20.31 -9.15
N LEU A 452 33.48 19.01 -9.36
CA LEU A 452 33.91 18.45 -10.64
C LEU A 452 32.87 18.63 -11.74
N TYR A 453 31.58 18.46 -11.42
CA TYR A 453 30.49 18.72 -12.35
C TYR A 453 30.45 20.18 -12.80
N LEU A 454 30.56 21.14 -11.87
CA LEU A 454 30.55 22.56 -12.21
C LEU A 454 31.73 22.95 -13.11
N SER A 455 32.93 22.45 -12.82
CA SER A 455 34.10 22.72 -13.66
C SER A 455 34.02 22.00 -15.01
N GLY A 456 33.62 20.72 -15.04
CA GLY A 456 33.49 19.91 -16.24
C GLY A 456 32.40 20.40 -17.20
N THR A 457 31.41 21.12 -16.69
CA THR A 457 30.33 21.73 -17.49
C THR A 457 30.55 23.22 -17.79
N ALA A 458 31.76 23.73 -17.50
CA ALA A 458 32.17 25.12 -17.73
C ALA A 458 31.23 26.15 -17.09
N CYS A 459 30.67 25.81 -15.92
CA CYS A 459 29.66 26.63 -15.25
C CYS A 459 30.23 27.96 -14.72
N ASN A 460 31.53 28.00 -14.46
CA ASN A 460 32.30 29.19 -14.09
C ASN A 460 32.71 30.08 -15.29
N SER A 461 32.21 29.79 -16.49
CA SER A 461 32.59 30.48 -17.73
C SER A 461 31.44 31.32 -18.29
N THR A 462 31.75 32.15 -19.29
CA THR A 462 30.73 32.89 -20.08
C THR A 462 30.02 32.01 -21.11
N SER A 463 30.31 30.71 -21.17
CA SER A 463 29.65 29.76 -22.08
C SER A 463 29.48 28.39 -21.42
N PRO A 464 28.59 28.27 -20.40
CA PRO A 464 28.27 27.00 -19.79
C PRO A 464 27.77 25.97 -20.80
N SER A 465 27.99 24.69 -20.52
CA SER A 465 27.58 23.60 -21.40
C SER A 465 26.08 23.59 -21.66
N ILE A 466 25.69 23.78 -22.93
CA ILE A 466 24.29 23.73 -23.38
C ILE A 466 23.60 22.40 -23.02
N ASN A 467 24.35 21.30 -23.02
CA ASN A 467 23.82 19.98 -22.72
C ASN A 467 23.38 19.88 -21.25
N HIS A 468 24.02 20.59 -20.32
CA HIS A 468 23.68 20.48 -18.90
C HIS A 468 22.83 21.66 -18.41
N TRP A 469 23.20 22.87 -18.80
CA TRP A 469 22.61 24.13 -18.32
C TRP A 469 21.57 24.73 -19.28
N GLY A 470 21.49 24.20 -20.50
CA GLY A 470 20.61 24.74 -21.53
C GLY A 470 21.04 26.10 -22.06
N GLY A 471 20.14 26.71 -22.81
CA GLY A 471 20.36 28.03 -23.40
C GLY A 471 19.98 29.16 -22.43
N LYS A 472 20.41 30.39 -22.74
CA LYS A 472 19.98 31.59 -22.01
C LYS A 472 18.45 31.82 -22.02
N ASN A 473 17.75 31.21 -22.97
CA ASN A 473 16.29 31.32 -23.15
C ASN A 473 15.53 30.15 -22.52
N ASP A 474 16.22 29.16 -21.93
CA ASP A 474 15.59 28.06 -21.21
C ASP A 474 15.20 28.56 -19.81
N THR A 475 14.17 29.42 -19.76
CA THR A 475 13.75 30.11 -18.54
C THR A 475 12.46 29.55 -17.95
N ILE A 476 12.30 29.74 -16.64
CA ILE A 476 11.01 29.58 -15.97
C ILE A 476 10.09 30.71 -16.42
N THR A 477 8.86 30.35 -16.77
CA THR A 477 7.88 31.24 -17.42
C THR A 477 6.75 31.69 -16.50
N VAL A 478 6.85 31.38 -15.20
CA VAL A 478 5.86 31.70 -14.18
C VAL A 478 6.53 32.31 -12.95
N ALA A 479 5.75 33.03 -12.16
CA ALA A 479 6.17 33.65 -10.91
C ALA A 479 5.22 33.28 -9.75
N PRO A 480 5.67 33.39 -8.48
CA PRO A 480 4.78 33.22 -7.33
C PRO A 480 3.58 34.16 -7.42
N GLY A 481 2.38 33.63 -7.25
CA GLY A 481 1.12 34.35 -7.38
C GLY A 481 0.35 34.04 -8.66
N ASP A 482 1.02 33.60 -9.72
CA ASP A 482 0.40 33.31 -11.01
C ASP A 482 -0.63 32.18 -10.89
N VAL A 483 -1.72 32.31 -11.65
CA VAL A 483 -2.69 31.22 -11.85
C VAL A 483 -2.36 30.55 -13.18
N VAL A 484 -2.08 29.25 -13.13
CA VAL A 484 -1.74 28.45 -14.30
C VAL A 484 -2.91 27.56 -14.73
N LYS A 485 -3.02 27.36 -16.04
CA LYS A 485 -3.90 26.34 -16.61
C LYS A 485 -3.16 25.00 -16.72
N ARG A 486 -3.91 23.89 -16.74
CA ARG A 486 -3.37 22.59 -17.14
C ARG A 486 -2.67 22.71 -18.49
N GLY A 487 -1.51 22.10 -18.64
CA GLY A 487 -0.79 22.10 -19.91
C GLY A 487 -0.21 23.47 -20.30
N GLN A 488 -0.22 24.44 -19.38
CA GLN A 488 0.54 25.68 -19.51
C GLN A 488 2.02 25.36 -19.29
N ARG A 489 2.87 25.86 -20.19
CA ARG A 489 4.33 25.71 -20.08
C ARG A 489 4.83 26.40 -18.81
N LEU A 490 5.74 25.72 -18.10
CA LEU A 490 6.38 26.21 -16.88
C LEU A 490 7.85 26.55 -17.12
N GLY A 491 8.55 25.72 -17.90
CA GLY A 491 9.98 25.89 -18.18
C GLY A 491 10.54 24.65 -18.89
N VAL A 492 11.83 24.41 -18.72
CA VAL A 492 12.54 23.27 -19.33
C VAL A 492 13.15 22.40 -18.24
N ALA A 493 13.01 21.07 -18.37
CA ALA A 493 13.68 20.10 -17.51
C ALA A 493 15.21 20.18 -17.65
N GLY A 494 15.93 19.96 -16.56
CA GLY A 494 17.37 20.17 -16.50
C GLY A 494 18.08 19.19 -15.57
N SER A 495 19.27 19.57 -15.11
CA SER A 495 20.07 18.84 -14.12
C SER A 495 20.61 19.79 -13.06
N THR A 496 19.86 20.86 -12.74
CA THR A 496 20.30 21.88 -11.79
C THR A 496 20.32 21.35 -10.35
N GLY A 497 21.31 21.84 -9.57
CA GLY A 497 21.56 21.40 -8.20
C GLY A 497 22.25 20.01 -8.08
N PRO A 498 22.77 19.65 -6.90
CA PRO A 498 23.49 18.39 -6.69
C PRO A 498 22.62 17.14 -6.88
N GLY A 499 21.31 17.23 -6.59
CA GLY A 499 20.36 16.16 -6.88
C GLY A 499 20.19 15.94 -8.38
N GLY A 500 20.05 17.03 -9.15
CA GLY A 500 19.76 16.98 -10.58
C GLY A 500 20.92 16.45 -11.43
N CYS A 501 22.17 16.68 -11.01
CA CYS A 501 23.33 16.05 -11.63
C CYS A 501 23.63 14.64 -11.10
N ALA A 502 22.85 14.14 -10.13
CA ALA A 502 23.13 12.93 -9.35
C ALA A 502 24.52 12.94 -8.69
N CYS A 503 25.04 14.12 -8.34
CA CYS A 503 26.36 14.29 -7.74
C CYS A 503 26.44 13.71 -6.32
N LEU A 504 25.29 13.47 -5.69
CA LEU A 504 25.16 12.90 -4.34
C LEU A 504 25.13 11.37 -4.31
N THR A 505 25.14 10.75 -5.47
CA THR A 505 25.07 9.30 -5.63
C THR A 505 26.37 8.76 -6.21
N GLY A 506 26.53 7.44 -6.26
CA GLY A 506 27.66 6.80 -6.95
C GLY A 506 27.77 7.14 -8.45
N TRP A 507 26.78 7.84 -9.03
CA TRP A 507 26.73 8.24 -10.43
C TRP A 507 27.55 9.49 -10.77
N GLY A 508 28.13 10.18 -9.78
CA GLY A 508 29.28 11.07 -9.97
C GLY A 508 29.07 12.29 -10.90
N GLY A 509 27.84 12.80 -11.06
CA GLY A 509 27.59 13.96 -11.93
C GLY A 509 27.13 13.63 -13.36
N LEU A 510 26.81 12.36 -13.65
CA LEU A 510 26.50 11.89 -15.01
C LEU A 510 25.00 11.78 -15.32
N ALA A 511 24.12 12.34 -14.49
CA ALA A 511 22.68 12.27 -14.75
C ALA A 511 22.28 13.05 -16.01
N ALA A 512 21.41 12.43 -16.80
CA ALA A 512 20.70 13.08 -17.89
C ALA A 512 19.77 14.18 -17.35
N ASN A 513 19.40 15.13 -18.22
CA ASN A 513 18.38 16.11 -17.84
C ASN A 513 17.04 15.41 -17.63
N HIS A 514 16.39 15.75 -16.54
CA HIS A 514 15.15 15.14 -16.13
C HIS A 514 14.29 16.16 -15.37
N LEU A 515 13.00 15.86 -15.29
CA LEU A 515 12.09 16.48 -14.37
C LEU A 515 11.93 15.54 -13.19
N HIS A 516 12.45 15.92 -12.04
CA HIS A 516 12.07 15.31 -10.77
C HIS A 516 10.80 16.01 -10.28
N ILE A 517 9.73 15.24 -10.02
CA ILE A 517 8.46 15.79 -9.56
C ILE A 517 7.89 15.02 -8.38
N PHE A 518 7.60 15.76 -7.31
CA PHE A 518 6.77 15.26 -6.22
C PHE A 518 5.31 15.63 -6.44
N PHE A 519 4.44 14.69 -6.07
CA PHE A 519 3.02 14.94 -5.86
C PHE A 519 2.76 14.83 -4.36
N ALA A 520 2.16 15.87 -3.79
CA ALA A 520 1.89 15.94 -2.36
C ALA A 520 0.41 16.21 -2.09
N LYS A 521 -0.12 15.60 -1.04
CA LYS A 521 -1.47 15.80 -0.52
C LYS A 521 -1.36 16.34 0.91
N LYS A 522 -2.28 17.23 1.26
CA LYS A 522 -2.43 17.75 2.62
C LYS A 522 -3.29 16.81 3.46
N SER A 523 -2.81 16.44 4.65
CA SER A 523 -3.60 15.71 5.64
C SER A 523 -4.64 16.60 6.32
N VAL A 524 -5.54 15.97 7.08
CA VAL A 524 -6.55 16.70 7.87
C VAL A 524 -5.93 17.57 8.97
N GLU A 525 -4.76 17.20 9.47
CA GLU A 525 -3.96 18.00 10.42
C GLU A 525 -3.15 19.12 9.74
N GLY A 526 -3.28 19.27 8.41
CA GLY A 526 -2.61 20.31 7.65
C GLY A 526 -1.15 20.02 7.30
N LYS A 527 -0.69 18.77 7.45
CA LYS A 527 0.68 18.34 7.10
C LYS A 527 0.75 17.83 5.67
N TRP A 528 1.92 17.90 5.04
CA TRP A 528 2.10 17.51 3.64
C TRP A 528 2.79 16.17 3.48
N PHE A 529 2.19 15.31 2.66
CA PHE A 529 2.69 13.97 2.41
C PHE A 529 2.75 13.65 0.93
N TYR A 530 3.80 12.94 0.51
CA TYR A 530 3.95 12.47 -0.85
C TYR A 530 2.98 11.34 -1.19
N PHE A 531 2.69 11.19 -2.47
CA PHE A 531 2.01 10.01 -3.00
C PHE A 531 2.49 9.71 -4.42
N ASP A 532 2.41 8.45 -4.81
CA ASP A 532 2.65 8.04 -6.19
C ASP A 532 1.37 8.26 -7.02
N PRO A 533 1.36 9.15 -8.03
CA PRO A 533 0.18 9.40 -8.85
C PRO A 533 -0.25 8.17 -9.68
N TYR A 534 0.61 7.17 -9.86
CA TYR A 534 0.28 5.90 -10.50
C TYR A 534 -0.35 4.88 -9.55
N GLY A 535 -0.18 5.04 -8.23
CA GLY A 535 -0.69 4.11 -7.23
C GLY A 535 0.05 2.76 -7.18
N ILE A 536 1.33 2.72 -7.59
CA ILE A 536 2.12 1.49 -7.73
C ILE A 536 3.19 1.38 -6.63
N TYR A 537 3.85 2.47 -6.27
CA TYR A 537 4.84 2.51 -5.18
C TYR A 537 5.97 1.47 -5.31
N ALA A 538 6.49 1.26 -6.51
CA ALA A 538 7.46 0.20 -6.80
C ALA A 538 8.68 0.71 -7.61
N PRO A 539 9.63 -0.16 -7.98
CA PRO A 539 10.69 0.17 -8.94
C PRO A 539 10.16 0.44 -10.37
N PRO A 540 10.98 1.05 -11.26
CA PRO A 540 10.54 1.49 -12.59
C PRO A 540 9.95 0.39 -13.48
N GLU A 541 10.46 -0.84 -13.38
CA GLU A 541 10.03 -1.99 -14.17
C GLU A 541 8.58 -2.44 -13.89
N CYS A 542 7.99 -1.96 -12.80
CA CYS A 542 6.65 -2.34 -12.34
C CYS A 542 5.53 -1.42 -12.85
N TYR A 543 5.90 -0.32 -13.48
CA TYR A 543 4.97 0.65 -14.04
C TYR A 543 4.64 0.31 -15.49
N PRO A 544 3.46 0.74 -15.99
CA PRO A 544 3.12 0.60 -17.40
C PRO A 544 4.20 1.22 -18.29
N THR A 545 4.82 0.37 -19.09
CA THR A 545 6.06 0.53 -19.87
C THR A 545 6.89 1.80 -19.63
N ARG A 546 8.16 1.63 -19.25
CA ARG A 546 9.15 2.73 -19.16
C ARG A 546 9.26 3.61 -20.41
N ASN A 547 8.90 3.07 -21.58
CA ASN A 547 9.02 3.73 -22.88
C ASN A 547 7.72 4.39 -23.38
N ASP A 548 6.57 4.11 -22.77
CA ASP A 548 5.29 4.75 -23.04
C ASP A 548 4.57 5.05 -21.72
N VAL A 549 4.79 6.28 -21.24
CA VAL A 549 4.23 6.82 -20.00
C VAL A 549 2.70 6.98 -20.03
N SER A 550 2.04 6.80 -21.18
CA SER A 550 0.60 7.03 -21.35
C SER A 550 -0.25 5.76 -21.31
N VAL A 551 0.41 4.61 -21.11
CA VAL A 551 -0.26 3.32 -21.01
C VAL A 551 -1.25 3.33 -19.82
N PRO A 552 -2.52 2.89 -20.03
CA PRO A 552 -3.50 2.81 -18.96
C PRO A 552 -3.03 1.95 -17.78
N LEU A 553 -3.33 2.40 -16.55
CA LEU A 553 -3.01 1.64 -15.34
C LEU A 553 -3.75 0.31 -15.25
N THR A 554 -4.88 0.15 -15.95
CA THR A 554 -5.62 -1.11 -16.05
C THR A 554 -4.82 -2.23 -16.73
N GLU A 555 -3.72 -1.90 -17.40
CA GLU A 555 -2.83 -2.88 -18.04
C GLU A 555 -1.78 -3.45 -17.06
N THR A 556 -1.74 -3.00 -15.81
CA THR A 556 -0.88 -3.59 -14.77
C THR A 556 -1.70 -4.02 -13.55
N PRO A 557 -1.49 -5.24 -13.02
CA PRO A 557 -2.08 -5.65 -11.75
C PRO A 557 -1.42 -4.98 -10.53
N CYS A 558 -0.34 -4.22 -10.73
CA CYS A 558 0.43 -3.62 -9.65
C CYS A 558 -0.07 -2.22 -9.24
N ALA A 559 -0.99 -1.61 -9.98
CA ALA A 559 -1.64 -0.35 -9.58
C ALA A 559 -2.74 -0.62 -8.55
N ARG A 560 -2.36 -0.73 -7.27
CA ARG A 560 -3.26 -1.16 -6.18
C ARG A 560 -3.80 -0.02 -5.32
N TYR A 561 -3.21 1.17 -5.41
CA TYR A 561 -3.75 2.38 -4.79
C TYR A 561 -4.47 3.27 -5.83
N PRO A 562 -5.40 4.15 -5.40
CA PRO A 562 -6.07 5.08 -6.29
C PRO A 562 -5.12 5.95 -7.12
N SER A 563 -5.37 6.01 -8.43
CA SER A 563 -4.62 6.85 -9.36
C SER A 563 -4.92 8.34 -9.18
N GLY A 564 -3.89 9.18 -9.25
CA GLY A 564 -4.01 10.64 -9.32
C GLY A 564 -4.28 11.19 -10.72
N TRP A 565 -4.22 10.34 -11.75
CA TRP A 565 -4.34 10.77 -13.13
C TRP A 565 -5.80 11.02 -13.53
N LYS A 566 -6.03 12.14 -14.23
CA LYS A 566 -7.35 12.53 -14.72
C LYS A 566 -7.94 11.46 -15.64
N GLY A 567 -9.12 10.96 -15.30
CA GLY A 567 -9.78 9.89 -16.05
C GLY A 567 -9.14 8.52 -15.82
N GLY A 568 -8.40 8.34 -14.72
CA GLY A 568 -7.83 7.06 -14.30
C GLY A 568 -6.60 6.59 -15.08
N LYS A 569 -6.07 7.41 -15.99
CA LYS A 569 -4.91 7.06 -16.81
C LYS A 569 -3.95 8.23 -17.00
N PRO A 570 -2.62 7.99 -17.04
CA PRO A 570 -1.65 9.02 -17.35
C PRO A 570 -1.90 9.54 -18.78
N GLY A 571 -2.25 10.81 -18.89
CA GLY A 571 -2.50 11.47 -20.17
C GLY A 571 -1.72 12.77 -20.26
N PHE A 572 -1.23 13.12 -21.45
CA PHE A 572 -0.50 14.36 -21.71
C PHE A 572 -1.35 15.60 -21.41
N ALA A 573 -0.69 16.67 -20.94
CA ALA A 573 -1.34 17.90 -20.47
C ALA A 573 -1.80 18.86 -21.59
#